data_AF-A0A3D0N3F2-F1
#
_entry.id   AF-A0A3D0N3F2-F1
#
_cell.length_a   1.000
_cell.length_b   1.000
_cell.length_c   1.000
_cell.angle_alpha   90.00
_cell.angle_beta   90.00
_cell.angle_gamma   90.00
#
_symmetry.space_group_name_H-M   'P 1'
#
loop_
_entity.id
_entity.type
_entity.pdbx_description
1 polymer ?
#
loop_
_entity_poly.entity_id
_entity_poly.type
_entity_poly.pdbx_seq_one_letter_code
_entity_poly.pdbx_strand_id
1 'polypeptide(L)'
;MVEFKPDQVGLDCTAGEMKAACVKALAAEGIGMGQWQTRPIPGQDVLVQKQGFGRGVPWVLNPDVDYDYRGEDYPLTIEFIAAHSYLRAVYPPNDVELMQRYVAGFRKVMDNTDRVMELAQQA
;
A
#
# COMPACT_ATOMS: atom_id res chain seq x y z
N MET A 1 -4.51 -7.12 -5.94
CA MET A 1 -4.49 -5.93 -5.07
C MET A 1 -5.67 -6.04 -4.12
N VAL A 2 -5.51 -5.59 -2.88
CA VAL A 2 -6.54 -5.59 -1.83
C VAL A 2 -6.69 -4.15 -1.35
N GLU A 3 -7.92 -3.70 -1.22
CA GLU A 3 -8.32 -2.39 -0.69
C GLU A 3 -8.93 -2.57 0.70
N PHE A 4 -8.58 -1.70 1.63
CA PHE A 4 -9.06 -1.71 3.01
C PHE A 4 -10.07 -0.57 3.22
N LYS A 5 -11.33 -0.92 3.52
CA LYS A 5 -12.46 0.02 3.64
C LYS A 5 -13.08 -0.09 5.04
N PRO A 6 -12.58 0.68 6.02
CA PRO A 6 -13.05 0.57 7.41
C PRO A 6 -14.54 0.92 7.54
N ASP A 7 -15.03 1.88 6.75
CA ASP A 7 -16.43 2.29 6.68
C ASP A 7 -17.37 1.15 6.28
N GLN A 8 -16.94 0.27 5.37
CA GLN A 8 -17.74 -0.87 4.91
C GLN A 8 -17.84 -2.00 5.92
N VAL A 9 -16.99 -2.00 6.95
CA VAL A 9 -16.98 -3.00 8.02
C VAL A 9 -17.31 -2.41 9.39
N GLY A 10 -17.76 -1.14 9.43
CA GLY A 10 -18.22 -0.48 10.66
C GLY A 10 -17.11 -0.07 11.63
N LEU A 11 -15.88 0.11 11.15
CA LEU A 11 -14.74 0.55 11.96
C LEU A 11 -14.55 2.06 11.90
N ASP A 12 -14.34 2.68 13.07
CA ASP A 12 -13.94 4.08 13.20
C ASP A 12 -12.41 4.22 13.23
N CYS A 13 -11.80 4.12 12.06
CA CYS A 13 -10.35 4.29 11.87
C CYS A 13 -10.03 4.70 10.44
N THR A 14 -8.79 5.10 10.19
CA THR A 14 -8.29 5.36 8.84
C THR A 14 -8.03 4.04 8.09
N ALA A 15 -8.13 4.08 6.76
CA ALA A 15 -7.78 2.93 5.92
C ALA A 15 -6.32 2.47 6.12
N GLY A 16 -5.42 3.39 6.44
CA GLY A 16 -4.02 3.09 6.75
C GLY A 16 -3.85 2.29 8.03
N GLU A 17 -4.60 2.62 9.09
CA GLU A 17 -4.59 1.88 10.36
C GLU A 17 -5.14 0.47 10.18
N MET A 18 -6.31 0.34 9.55
CA MET A 18 -6.91 -0.96 9.22
C MET A 18 -5.95 -1.81 8.37
N LYS A 19 -5.36 -1.23 7.31
CA LYS A 19 -4.38 -1.91 6.46
C LYS A 19 -3.20 -2.43 7.27
N ALA A 20 -2.59 -1.58 8.10
CA ALA A 20 -1.41 -1.96 8.89
C ALA A 20 -1.72 -3.12 9.84
N ALA A 21 -2.85 -3.06 10.55
CA ALA A 21 -3.29 -4.09 11.47
C ALA A 21 -3.58 -5.42 10.74
N CYS A 22 -4.38 -5.38 9.68
CA CYS A 22 -4.74 -6.56 8.90
C CYS A 22 -3.53 -7.18 8.19
N VAL A 23 -2.61 -6.37 7.64
CA VAL A 23 -1.38 -6.89 7.02
C VAL A 23 -0.50 -7.61 8.05
N LYS A 24 -0.39 -7.09 9.28
CA LYS A 24 0.34 -7.76 10.37
C LYS A 24 -0.32 -9.09 10.75
N ALA A 25 -1.65 -9.13 10.85
CA ALA A 25 -2.40 -10.36 11.14
C ALA A 25 -2.28 -11.39 10.01
N LEU A 26 -2.43 -10.97 8.75
CA LEU A 26 -2.25 -11.83 7.58
C LEU A 26 -0.83 -12.42 7.52
N ALA A 27 0.20 -11.65 7.87
CA ALA A 27 1.56 -12.15 7.94
C ALA A 27 1.71 -13.29 8.98
N ALA A 28 1.00 -13.22 10.12
CA ALA A 28 0.98 -14.29 11.11
C ALA A 28 0.29 -15.57 10.60
N GLU A 29 -0.66 -15.45 9.66
CA GLU A 29 -1.27 -16.58 8.93
C GLU A 29 -0.42 -17.07 7.75
N GLY A 30 0.79 -16.52 7.56
CA GLY A 30 1.69 -16.85 6.45
C GLY A 30 1.35 -16.16 5.13
N ILE A 31 0.42 -15.19 5.13
CA ILE A 31 0.00 -14.45 3.94
C ILE A 31 0.84 -13.17 3.80
N GLY A 32 1.79 -13.20 2.89
CA GLY A 32 2.67 -12.07 2.60
C GLY A 32 1.99 -10.98 1.76
N MET A 33 1.74 -9.83 2.38
CA MET A 33 1.30 -8.62 1.69
C MET A 33 2.48 -7.67 1.42
N GLY A 34 2.33 -6.76 0.46
CA GLY A 34 3.36 -5.80 0.06
C GLY A 34 2.78 -4.45 -0.30
N GLN A 35 3.48 -3.39 0.08
CA GLN A 35 3.14 -2.03 -0.33
C GLN A 35 3.74 -1.75 -1.71
N TRP A 36 2.90 -1.38 -2.67
CA TRP A 36 3.37 -0.81 -3.94
C TRP A 36 3.40 0.71 -3.81
N GLN A 37 4.61 1.28 -3.82
CA GLN A 37 4.88 2.71 -3.60
C GLN A 37 4.41 3.21 -2.21
N THR A 38 5.21 4.07 -1.59
CA THR A 38 4.86 4.69 -0.28
C THR A 38 4.48 6.16 -0.41
N ARG A 39 4.62 6.72 -1.62
CA ARG A 39 4.33 8.12 -1.95
C ARG A 39 4.01 8.25 -3.44
N PRO A 40 3.26 9.29 -3.86
CA PRO A 40 3.05 9.59 -5.26
C PRO A 40 4.37 9.71 -6.02
N ILE A 41 4.39 9.34 -7.31
CA ILE A 41 5.60 9.38 -8.14
C ILE A 41 6.27 10.77 -8.08
N PRO A 42 5.54 11.90 -8.26
CA PRO A 42 6.13 13.25 -8.16
C PRO A 42 6.78 13.54 -6.80
N GLY A 43 6.30 12.95 -5.71
CA GLY A 43 6.88 13.12 -4.38
C GLY A 43 8.15 12.29 -4.12
N GLN A 44 8.62 11.48 -5.07
CA GLN A 44 9.84 10.70 -4.90
C GLN A 44 11.09 11.59 -4.96
N ASP A 45 12.10 11.25 -4.15
CA ASP A 45 13.32 12.06 -4.00
C ASP A 45 14.02 12.31 -5.34
N VAL A 46 14.02 11.33 -6.23
CA VAL A 46 14.63 11.44 -7.56
C VAL A 46 14.03 12.59 -8.40
N LEU A 47 12.73 12.84 -8.27
CA LEU A 47 12.04 13.93 -8.97
C LEU A 47 12.17 15.26 -8.22
N VAL A 48 11.92 15.25 -6.91
CA VAL A 48 12.01 16.46 -6.06
C VAL A 48 13.43 17.06 -6.08
N GLN A 49 14.45 16.21 -5.94
CA GLN A 49 15.86 16.61 -5.99
C GLN A 49 16.40 16.73 -7.42
N LYS A 50 15.59 16.39 -8.42
CA LYS A 50 15.95 16.42 -9.84
C LYS A 50 17.25 15.64 -10.11
N GLN A 51 17.38 14.48 -9.46
CA GLN A 51 18.53 13.60 -9.57
C GLN A 51 18.37 12.68 -10.77
N GLY A 52 19.09 12.96 -11.84
CA GLY A 52 18.89 12.28 -13.11
C GLY A 52 20.16 11.70 -13.69
N PHE A 53 20.14 11.46 -14.99
CA PHE A 53 21.27 10.90 -15.69
C PHE A 53 22.37 11.95 -15.86
N GLY A 54 23.57 11.65 -15.38
CA GLY A 54 24.78 12.45 -15.61
C GLY A 54 24.59 13.93 -15.24
N ARG A 55 24.67 14.80 -16.25
CA ARG A 55 24.69 16.28 -16.13
C ARG A 55 23.32 16.92 -15.77
N GLY A 56 22.46 16.24 -15.02
CA GLY A 56 21.14 16.75 -14.62
C GLY A 56 20.01 16.53 -15.63
N VAL A 57 20.16 15.57 -16.55
CA VAL A 57 19.10 15.18 -17.52
C VAL A 57 17.99 14.41 -16.79
N PRO A 58 16.69 14.66 -17.06
CA PRO A 58 16.16 15.45 -18.18
C PRO A 58 15.93 16.93 -17.91
N TRP A 59 16.07 17.42 -16.67
CA TRP A 59 15.69 18.79 -16.31
C TRP A 59 16.49 19.87 -17.05
N VAL A 60 17.78 19.62 -17.32
CA VAL A 60 18.61 20.55 -18.09
C VAL A 60 18.25 20.63 -19.58
N LEU A 61 17.46 19.68 -20.11
CA LEU A 61 17.10 19.68 -21.54
C LEU A 61 16.05 20.74 -21.89
N ASN A 62 15.24 21.16 -20.92
CA ASN A 62 14.23 22.20 -21.10
C ASN A 62 14.40 23.28 -20.01
N PRO A 63 15.39 24.19 -20.15
CA PRO A 63 15.73 25.15 -19.11
C PRO A 63 14.62 26.17 -18.83
N ASP A 64 13.69 26.36 -19.76
CA ASP A 64 12.56 27.29 -19.63
C ASP A 64 11.38 26.71 -18.83
N VAL A 65 11.41 25.40 -18.52
CA VAL A 65 10.36 24.74 -17.75
C VAL A 65 10.72 24.78 -16.27
N ASP A 66 9.86 25.40 -15.47
CA ASP A 66 9.92 25.25 -14.02
C ASP A 66 9.26 23.93 -13.61
N TYR A 67 10.10 22.98 -13.20
CA TYR A 67 9.66 21.68 -12.72
C TYR A 67 9.39 21.75 -11.22
N ASP A 68 8.12 21.80 -10.83
CA ASP A 68 7.69 21.65 -9.44
C ASP A 68 7.02 20.28 -9.25
N TYR A 69 7.54 19.49 -8.31
CA TYR A 69 7.01 18.18 -7.99
C TYR A 69 6.61 18.13 -6.53
N ARG A 70 5.30 18.17 -6.31
CA ARG A 70 4.68 18.11 -4.98
C ARG A 70 3.83 16.85 -4.92
N GLY A 71 4.16 15.96 -3.99
CA GLY A 71 3.37 14.73 -3.82
C GLY A 71 1.95 15.04 -3.35
N GLU A 72 1.79 16.13 -2.59
CA GLU A 72 0.57 16.59 -1.96
C GLU A 72 -0.49 17.03 -2.98
N ASP A 73 -0.05 17.40 -4.19
CA ASP A 73 -0.92 17.78 -5.30
C ASP A 73 -1.71 16.57 -5.86
N TYR A 74 -1.45 15.35 -5.34
CA TYR A 74 -2.10 14.09 -5.75
C TYR A 74 -2.84 13.42 -4.58
N PRO A 75 -3.88 14.07 -4.00
CA PRO A 75 -4.56 13.57 -2.80
C PRO A 75 -5.19 12.18 -2.98
N LEU A 76 -5.78 11.89 -4.15
CA LEU A 76 -6.34 10.56 -4.44
C LEU A 76 -5.27 9.48 -4.54
N THR A 77 -4.05 9.82 -4.96
CA THR A 77 -2.93 8.87 -4.95
C THR A 77 -2.46 8.60 -3.52
N ILE A 78 -2.46 9.62 -2.66
CA ILE A 78 -2.14 9.46 -1.23
C ILE A 78 -3.16 8.55 -0.56
N GLU A 79 -4.45 8.79 -0.77
CA GLU A 79 -5.55 7.96 -0.28
C GLU A 79 -5.42 6.51 -0.78
N PHE A 80 -5.20 6.34 -2.08
CA PHE A 80 -4.99 5.01 -2.69
C PHE A 80 -3.82 4.26 -2.03
N ILE A 81 -2.66 4.91 -1.88
CA ILE A 81 -1.48 4.31 -1.25
C ILE A 81 -1.78 3.92 0.21
N ALA A 82 -2.51 4.75 0.95
CA ALA A 82 -2.90 4.47 2.32
C ALA A 82 -3.83 3.25 2.41
N ALA A 83 -4.80 3.12 1.50
CA ALA A 83 -5.85 2.10 1.55
C ALA A 83 -5.52 0.78 0.86
N HIS A 84 -4.43 0.66 0.09
CA HIS A 84 -4.16 -0.54 -0.72
C HIS A 84 -2.90 -1.30 -0.32
N SER A 85 -2.95 -2.63 -0.50
CA SER A 85 -1.81 -3.54 -0.39
C SER A 85 -1.89 -4.66 -1.42
N TYR A 86 -0.76 -5.30 -1.72
CA TYR A 86 -0.63 -6.27 -2.80
C TYR A 86 -0.28 -7.64 -2.24
N LEU A 87 -1.08 -8.64 -2.60
CA LEU A 87 -0.75 -10.03 -2.34
C LEU A 87 0.49 -10.41 -3.15
N ARG A 88 1.52 -10.95 -2.48
CA ARG A 88 2.74 -11.39 -3.14
C ARG A 88 2.50 -12.73 -3.84
N ALA A 89 3.34 -13.02 -4.83
CA ALA A 89 3.43 -14.33 -5.47
C ALA A 89 2.13 -14.89 -6.07
N VAL A 90 1.24 -14.04 -6.59
CA VAL A 90 0.04 -14.47 -7.35
C VAL A 90 0.37 -14.85 -8.80
N TYR A 91 1.36 -15.73 -8.98
CA TYR A 91 1.79 -16.24 -10.28
C TYR A 91 2.06 -17.76 -10.18
N PRO A 92 2.09 -18.49 -11.31
CA PRO A 92 2.37 -19.93 -11.30
C PRO A 92 3.69 -20.27 -10.58
N PRO A 93 3.79 -21.41 -9.89
CA PRO A 93 2.87 -22.55 -9.94
C PRO A 93 1.91 -22.64 -8.74
N ASN A 94 1.05 -21.64 -8.51
CA ASN A 94 -0.02 -21.74 -7.50
C ASN A 94 -1.14 -22.67 -7.99
N ASP A 95 -1.58 -23.60 -7.13
CA ASP A 95 -2.73 -24.46 -7.37
C ASP A 95 -4.00 -23.95 -6.67
N VAL A 96 -5.12 -24.62 -6.93
CA VAL A 96 -6.42 -24.26 -6.32
C VAL A 96 -6.39 -24.44 -4.81
N GLU A 97 -5.69 -25.47 -4.30
CA GLU A 97 -5.61 -25.73 -2.86
C GLU A 97 -4.92 -24.57 -2.13
N LEU A 98 -3.80 -24.08 -2.65
CA LEU A 98 -3.10 -22.93 -2.12
C LEU A 98 -3.98 -21.68 -2.14
N MET A 99 -4.70 -21.43 -3.24
CA MET A 99 -5.62 -20.30 -3.33
C MET A 99 -6.76 -20.39 -2.31
N GLN A 100 -7.27 -21.59 -2.02
CA GLN A 100 -8.26 -21.80 -0.96
C GLN A 100 -7.69 -21.48 0.43
N ARG A 101 -6.42 -21.80 0.70
CA ARG A 101 -5.74 -21.43 1.96
C ARG A 101 -5.59 -19.92 2.11
N TYR A 102 -5.25 -19.20 1.04
CA TYR A 102 -5.27 -17.73 1.06
C TYR A 102 -6.66 -17.20 1.45
N VAL A 103 -7.72 -17.67 0.78
CA VAL A 103 -9.10 -17.26 1.10
C VAL A 103 -9.45 -17.54 2.56
N ALA A 104 -9.05 -18.71 3.10
CA ALA A 104 -9.29 -19.06 4.49
C ALA A 104 -8.58 -18.10 5.47
N GLY A 105 -7.33 -17.75 5.20
CA GLY A 105 -6.60 -16.78 6.04
C GLY A 105 -7.18 -15.37 5.97
N PHE A 106 -7.58 -14.90 4.78
CA PHE A 106 -8.29 -13.62 4.65
C PHE A 106 -9.61 -13.62 5.42
N ARG A 107 -10.43 -14.68 5.31
CA ARG A 107 -11.68 -14.81 6.09
C ARG A 107 -11.40 -14.78 7.58
N LYS A 108 -10.44 -15.57 8.06
CA LYS A 108 -10.08 -15.60 9.49
C LYS A 108 -9.73 -14.23 10.03
N VAL A 109 -8.92 -13.45 9.31
CA VAL A 109 -8.56 -12.08 9.72
C VAL A 109 -9.79 -11.16 9.68
N MET A 110 -10.57 -11.19 8.60
CA MET A 110 -11.72 -10.31 8.43
C MET A 110 -12.87 -10.60 9.42
N ASP A 111 -13.13 -11.88 9.71
CA ASP A 111 -14.13 -12.31 10.70
C ASP A 111 -13.74 -11.93 12.14
N ASN A 112 -12.48 -11.53 12.37
CA ASN A 112 -11.94 -11.12 13.67
C ASN A 112 -11.38 -9.69 13.64
N THR A 113 -11.87 -8.83 12.74
CA THR A 113 -11.25 -7.51 12.50
C THR A 113 -11.23 -6.63 13.76
N ASP A 114 -12.29 -6.63 14.57
CA ASP A 114 -12.31 -5.87 15.84
C ASP A 114 -11.15 -6.26 16.76
N ARG A 115 -10.91 -7.58 16.91
CA ARG A 115 -9.82 -8.09 17.73
C ARG A 115 -8.45 -7.75 17.14
N VAL A 116 -8.33 -7.77 15.82
CA VAL A 116 -7.11 -7.35 15.12
C VAL A 116 -6.82 -5.87 15.40
N MET A 117 -7.84 -5.01 15.36
CA MET A 117 -7.71 -3.59 15.67
C MET A 117 -7.34 -3.34 17.14
N GLU A 118 -7.98 -4.03 18.09
CA GLU A 118 -7.63 -3.95 19.52
C GLU A 118 -6.15 -4.28 19.78
N LEU A 119 -5.65 -5.37 19.18
CA LEU A 119 -4.26 -5.79 19.32
C LEU A 119 -3.28 -4.81 18.68
N ALA A 120 -3.68 -4.13 17.60
CA ALA A 120 -2.86 -3.13 16.94
C ALA A 120 -2.66 -1.87 17.78
N GLN A 121 -3.65 -1.49 18.60
CA GLN A 121 -3.56 -0.35 19.51
C GLN A 121 -2.67 -0.61 20.74
N GLN A 122 -2.39 -1.88 21.05
CA GLN A 122 -1.59 -2.29 22.20
C GLN A 122 -0.09 -2.47 21.90
N ALA A 123 0.29 -2.42 20.61
CA ALA A 123 1.63 -2.71 20.11
C ALA A 123 2.46 -1.44 19.85
#